data_AF-A0A225DMC7-F1
#
_entry.id   AF-A0A225DMC7-F1
#
_cell.length_a   1.000
_cell.length_b   1.000
_cell.length_c   1.000
_cell.angle_alpha   90.00
_cell.angle_beta   90.00
_cell.angle_gamma   90.00
#
_symmetry.space_group_name_H-M   'P 1'
#
loop_
_entity.id
_entity.type
_entity.pdbx_description
1 polymer ?
#
loop_
_entity_poly.entity_id
_entity_poly.type
_entity_poly.pdbx_seq_one_letter_code
_entity_poly.pdbx_strand_id
1 'polypeptide(L)'
;MVGGTYRWVVTDLQSTNGLYVRVTRTPLSDRGEIIVGRGRYRYDGPAPTGDGTVDHLPGDPTPTGSTVGWGNAPSGTAHATLTELISGGIGNRVVLTGQEYWIGTDPTCAIRRPDDPFCESRHVRLYRNSKGGWTAEHPKTANGLWVKVDQVVADAKIFQFQIGEQRFRLRT
;
A
#
# COMPACT_ATOMS: atom_id res chain seq x y z
N MET A 1 -6.33 -20.66 -35.49
CA MET A 1 -5.17 -19.89 -34.96
C MET A 1 -4.89 -18.75 -35.93
N VAL A 2 -5.09 -17.50 -35.51
CA VAL A 2 -4.74 -16.31 -36.31
C VAL A 2 -4.06 -15.33 -35.35
N GLY A 3 -2.77 -15.06 -35.57
CA GLY A 3 -2.00 -14.01 -34.86
C GLY A 3 -1.24 -14.42 -33.58
N GLY A 4 -0.81 -15.68 -33.47
CA GLY A 4 -0.19 -16.26 -32.26
C GLY A 4 1.03 -15.50 -31.73
N THR A 5 0.79 -14.50 -30.89
CA THR A 5 1.84 -13.82 -30.13
C THR A 5 1.96 -14.51 -28.79
N TYR A 6 3.09 -15.18 -28.54
CA TYR A 6 3.38 -15.75 -27.23
C TYR A 6 3.62 -14.61 -26.24
N ARG A 7 2.93 -14.67 -25.10
CA ARG A 7 3.13 -13.73 -24.00
C ARG A 7 3.65 -14.49 -22.79
N TRP A 8 4.67 -13.95 -22.16
CA TRP A 8 5.16 -14.47 -20.90
C TRP A 8 4.24 -14.01 -19.77
N VAL A 9 3.80 -14.96 -18.95
CA VAL A 9 2.98 -14.71 -17.76
C VAL A 9 3.75 -15.23 -16.56
N VAL A 10 3.91 -14.37 -15.56
CA VAL A 10 4.52 -14.73 -14.27
C VAL A 10 3.41 -14.75 -13.24
N THR A 11 3.27 -15.87 -12.55
CA THR A 11 2.25 -16.07 -11.51
C THR A 11 2.96 -16.44 -10.22
N ASP A 12 2.55 -15.82 -9.12
CA ASP A 12 2.99 -16.21 -7.79
C ASP A 12 2.27 -17.49 -7.35
N LEU A 13 3.02 -18.55 -7.11
CA LEU A 13 2.48 -19.81 -6.61
C LEU A 13 2.51 -19.83 -5.08
N GLN A 14 2.02 -18.75 -4.47
CA GLN A 14 2.02 -18.54 -3.01
C GLN A 14 3.42 -18.56 -2.39
N SER A 15 4.37 -17.86 -3.02
CA SER A 15 5.70 -17.71 -2.44
C SER A 15 5.65 -16.99 -1.09
N THR A 16 6.53 -17.37 -0.16
CA THR A 16 6.58 -16.80 1.19
C THR A 16 6.69 -15.28 1.20
N ASN A 17 7.39 -14.72 0.22
CA ASN A 17 7.70 -13.30 0.15
C ASN A 17 6.93 -12.57 -0.95
N GLY A 18 6.14 -13.25 -1.77
CA GLY A 18 5.35 -12.67 -2.83
C GLY A 18 6.09 -12.41 -4.15
N LEU A 19 5.31 -12.13 -5.18
CA LEU A 19 5.75 -11.56 -6.45
C LEU A 19 5.58 -10.04 -6.46
N TYR A 20 6.62 -9.32 -6.88
CA TYR A 20 6.60 -7.87 -7.03
C TYR A 20 7.06 -7.46 -8.42
N VAL A 21 6.51 -6.38 -8.93
CA VAL A 21 6.90 -5.80 -10.22
C VAL A 21 7.37 -4.36 -10.03
N ARG A 22 8.44 -3.99 -10.74
CA ARG A 22 8.92 -2.60 -10.70
C ARG A 22 7.99 -1.73 -11.53
N VAL A 23 7.51 -0.64 -10.94
CA VAL A 23 6.59 0.31 -11.59
C VAL A 23 7.05 1.74 -11.36
N THR A 24 6.71 2.64 -12.28
CA THR A 24 6.96 4.08 -12.09
C THR A 24 5.98 4.74 -11.12
N ARG A 25 4.73 4.31 -11.23
CA ARG A 25 3.60 4.88 -10.50
C ARG A 25 2.53 3.81 -10.35
N THR A 26 1.85 3.82 -9.21
CA THR A 26 0.72 2.92 -8.97
C THR A 26 -0.33 3.58 -8.06
N PRO A 27 -1.63 3.37 -8.30
CA PRO A 27 -2.64 3.61 -7.28
C PRO A 27 -2.44 2.62 -6.12
N LEU A 28 -2.59 3.09 -4.89
CA LEU A 28 -2.58 2.22 -3.71
C LEU A 28 -4.01 1.73 -3.45
N SER A 29 -4.21 0.44 -3.70
CA SER A 29 -5.46 -0.26 -3.37
C SER A 29 -5.42 -0.70 -1.92
N ASP A 30 -6.59 -0.86 -1.29
CA ASP A 30 -6.66 -1.38 0.08
C ASP A 30 -5.92 -2.72 0.20
N ARG A 31 -5.20 -2.88 1.31
CA ARG A 31 -4.28 -4.00 1.58
C ARG A 31 -3.12 -4.15 0.59
N GLY A 32 -2.94 -3.22 -0.34
CA GLY A 32 -1.87 -3.24 -1.34
C GLY A 32 -0.49 -3.14 -0.69
N GLU A 33 0.45 -3.94 -1.19
CA GLU A 33 1.83 -3.98 -0.69
C GLU A 33 2.82 -3.38 -1.68
N ILE A 34 3.78 -2.62 -1.17
CA ILE A 34 4.87 -2.02 -1.94
C ILE A 34 6.23 -2.24 -1.28
N ILE A 35 7.29 -2.24 -2.08
CA ILE A 35 8.68 -2.21 -1.62
C ILE A 35 9.33 -0.89 -2.01
N VAL A 36 10.02 -0.28 -1.05
CA VAL A 36 10.85 0.93 -1.22
C VAL A 36 12.18 0.71 -0.50
N GLY A 37 13.28 0.66 -1.25
CA GLY A 37 14.58 0.25 -0.70
C GLY A 37 14.50 -1.19 -0.15
N ARG A 38 14.79 -1.37 1.15
CA ARG A 38 14.57 -2.63 1.89
C ARG A 38 13.23 -2.69 2.62
N GLY A 39 12.50 -1.58 2.69
CA GLY A 39 11.22 -1.50 3.40
C GLY A 39 10.10 -2.16 2.62
N ARG A 40 9.29 -2.96 3.31
CA ARG A 40 8.01 -3.48 2.83
C ARG A 40 6.89 -2.73 3.52
N TYR A 41 5.88 -2.30 2.77
CA TYR A 41 4.80 -1.50 3.31
C TYR A 41 3.47 -2.04 2.83
N ARG A 42 2.49 -2.11 3.72
CA ARG A 42 1.08 -2.31 3.38
C ARG A 42 0.34 -0.99 3.52
N TYR A 43 -0.42 -0.66 2.50
CA TYR A 43 -1.42 0.40 2.56
C TYR A 43 -2.74 -0.22 3.04
N ASP A 44 -3.31 0.34 4.10
CA ASP A 44 -4.67 0.04 4.54
C ASP A 44 -5.50 1.30 4.26
N GLY A 45 -6.53 1.16 3.43
CA GLY A 45 -7.41 2.26 3.02
C GLY A 45 -8.24 2.80 4.18
N PRO A 46 -8.93 3.94 3.98
CA PRO A 46 -9.89 4.41 4.96
C PRO A 46 -10.96 3.33 5.16
N ALA A 47 -11.13 2.85 6.40
CA ALA A 47 -12.18 1.90 6.71
C ALA A 47 -13.53 2.46 6.24
N PRO A 48 -14.37 1.67 5.55
CA PRO A 48 -15.72 2.11 5.24
C PRO A 48 -16.37 2.46 6.59
N THR A 49 -16.74 3.73 6.75
CA THR A 49 -17.54 4.15 7.90
C THR A 49 -18.82 3.36 7.77
N GLY A 50 -19.03 2.38 8.66
CA GLY A 50 -20.14 1.45 8.53
C GLY A 50 -21.43 2.21 8.32
N ASP A 51 -22.16 1.85 7.26
CA ASP A 51 -23.56 2.23 7.11
C ASP A 51 -24.25 1.81 8.40
N GLY A 52 -24.68 2.81 9.17
CA GLY A 52 -25.55 2.58 10.31
C GLY A 52 -26.83 1.97 9.78
N THR A 53 -27.03 0.66 9.99
CA THR A 53 -28.33 0.05 9.88
C THR A 53 -29.23 0.75 10.91
N VAL A 54 -30.01 1.72 10.45
CA VAL A 54 -31.08 2.36 11.22
C VAL A 54 -32.18 1.32 11.40
N ASP A 55 -32.10 0.58 12.50
CA ASP A 55 -33.18 -0.27 12.96
C ASP A 55 -34.27 0.64 13.54
N HIS A 56 -35.34 0.85 12.77
CA HIS A 56 -36.52 1.57 13.23
C HIS A 56 -37.38 0.65 14.11
N LEU A 57 -37.45 0.93 15.41
CA LEU A 57 -38.56 0.49 16.27
C LEU A 57 -39.02 1.66 17.16
N PRO A 58 -40.34 1.90 17.28
CA PRO A 58 -40.87 3.00 18.09
C PRO A 58 -41.17 2.57 19.53
N GLY A 59 -40.84 3.42 20.50
CA GLY A 59 -41.44 3.40 21.84
C GLY A 59 -40.47 3.72 22.98
N ASP A 60 -40.69 4.85 23.64
CA ASP A 60 -40.14 5.22 24.96
C ASP A 60 -41.35 5.39 25.92
N PRO A 61 -41.24 5.19 27.27
CA PRO A 61 -40.47 6.08 28.16
C PRO A 61 -39.63 5.40 29.27
N THR A 62 -38.32 5.74 29.37
CA THR A 62 -37.48 6.19 30.54
C THR A 62 -37.61 5.56 31.96
N PRO A 63 -36.61 5.70 32.88
CA PRO A 63 -35.17 5.33 32.83
C PRO A 63 -34.68 4.60 34.12
N THR A 64 -33.80 3.59 34.04
CA THR A 64 -32.95 3.21 35.20
C THR A 64 -31.77 2.32 34.80
N GLY A 65 -30.58 2.67 35.26
CA GLY A 65 -29.48 1.70 35.45
C GLY A 65 -28.52 1.48 34.26
N SER A 66 -27.48 2.31 34.21
CA SER A 66 -26.07 1.91 33.96
C SER A 66 -25.75 0.76 32.98
N THR A 67 -25.34 1.16 31.76
CA THR A 67 -24.01 0.81 31.20
C THR A 67 -23.70 1.84 30.13
N VAL A 68 -22.80 2.79 30.43
CA VAL A 68 -22.21 3.63 29.37
C VAL A 68 -21.26 2.72 28.60
N GLY A 69 -21.71 2.25 27.44
CA GLY A 69 -20.87 1.54 26.48
C GLY A 69 -19.63 2.38 26.20
N TRP A 70 -18.47 1.76 26.33
CA TRP A 70 -17.18 2.41 26.17
C TRP A 70 -17.10 3.08 24.80
N GLY A 71 -17.28 4.40 24.81
CA GLY A 71 -16.79 5.32 23.80
C GLY A 71 -17.34 5.09 22.40
N ASN A 72 -18.51 5.67 22.17
CA ASN A 72 -18.83 6.37 20.93
C ASN A 72 -17.66 7.34 20.62
N ALA A 73 -16.59 6.82 20.00
CA ALA A 73 -15.60 7.68 19.37
C ALA A 73 -16.37 8.51 18.35
N PRO A 74 -16.06 9.82 18.17
CA PRO A 74 -16.61 10.53 17.03
C PRO A 74 -16.37 9.65 15.81
N SER A 75 -17.33 9.57 14.89
CA SER A 75 -17.15 8.99 13.56
C SER A 75 -16.03 9.77 12.87
N GLY A 76 -14.80 9.52 13.30
CA GLY A 76 -13.60 10.11 12.77
C GLY A 76 -13.51 9.55 11.38
N THR A 77 -13.35 10.44 10.40
CA THR A 77 -12.99 10.05 9.05
C THR A 77 -11.92 8.99 9.15
N ALA A 78 -12.26 7.76 8.76
CA ALA A 78 -11.27 6.70 8.76
C ALA A 78 -10.13 7.15 7.86
N HIS A 79 -8.93 7.27 8.41
CA HIS A 79 -7.77 7.72 7.65
C HIS A 79 -7.05 6.50 7.08
N ALA A 80 -6.54 6.64 5.86
CA ALA A 80 -5.64 5.65 5.31
C ALA A 80 -4.37 5.54 6.15
N THR A 81 -3.79 4.36 6.24
CA THR A 81 -2.54 4.13 6.98
C THR A 81 -1.54 3.38 6.12
N LEU A 82 -0.26 3.76 6.23
CA LEU A 82 0.84 2.99 5.68
C LEU A 82 1.59 2.31 6.82
N THR A 83 1.68 0.99 6.73
CA THR A 83 2.24 0.14 7.79
C THR A 83 3.47 -0.58 7.25
N GLU A 84 4.63 -0.37 7.87
CA GLU A 84 5.84 -1.14 7.56
C GLU A 84 5.69 -2.59 8.04
N LEU A 85 6.05 -3.54 7.19
CA LEU A 85 6.04 -4.96 7.45
C LEU A 85 7.48 -5.41 7.72
N ILE A 86 7.74 -5.95 8.91
CA ILE A 86 9.05 -6.46 9.32
C ILE A 86 8.95 -7.95 9.67
N SER A 87 10.07 -8.67 9.64
CA SER A 87 10.11 -10.08 10.02
C SER A 87 9.62 -10.26 11.45
N GLY A 88 8.45 -10.89 11.62
CA GLY A 88 7.84 -11.16 12.92
C GLY A 88 6.82 -10.13 13.41
N GLY A 89 6.47 -9.10 12.63
CA GLY A 89 5.42 -8.17 13.05
C GLY A 89 5.23 -6.92 12.18
N ILE A 90 4.65 -5.91 12.83
CA ILE A 90 4.41 -4.59 12.25
C ILE A 90 5.50 -3.63 12.75
N GLY A 91 6.15 -2.94 11.82
CA GLY A 91 7.11 -1.88 12.10
C GLY A 91 6.42 -0.54 12.28
N ASN A 92 7.01 0.53 11.73
CA ASN A 92 6.44 1.86 11.80
C ASN A 92 5.06 1.93 11.12
N ARG A 93 4.10 2.63 11.74
CA ARG A 93 2.76 2.87 11.18
C ARG A 93 2.51 4.37 11.10
N VAL A 94 2.24 4.85 9.88
CA VAL A 94 1.98 6.27 9.60
C VAL A 94 0.54 6.45 9.15
N VAL A 95 -0.18 7.34 9.82
CA VAL A 95 -1.53 7.74 9.43
C VAL A 95 -1.44 8.86 8.39
N LEU A 96 -2.10 8.67 7.24
CA LEU A 96 -2.04 9.57 6.10
C LEU A 96 -3.18 10.60 6.18
N THR A 97 -2.96 11.65 6.96
CA THR A 97 -3.90 12.77 7.17
C THR A 97 -3.69 13.94 6.20
N GLY A 98 -2.46 14.12 5.71
CA GLY A 98 -2.07 15.16 4.75
C GLY A 98 -2.36 14.78 3.30
N GLN A 99 -1.90 15.63 2.37
CA GLN A 99 -2.05 15.42 0.92
C GLN A 99 -0.84 14.73 0.29
N GLU A 100 0.31 14.76 0.96
CA GLU A 100 1.59 14.26 0.44
C GLU A 100 2.48 13.76 1.57
N TYR A 101 3.20 12.68 1.29
CA TYR A 101 4.22 12.10 2.15
C TYR A 101 5.40 11.62 1.29
N TRP A 102 6.60 11.63 1.88
CA TRP A 102 7.80 11.08 1.27
C TRP A 102 8.38 9.93 2.08
N ILE A 103 8.83 8.90 1.38
CA ILE A 103 9.66 7.81 1.89
C ILE A 103 11.08 8.02 1.35
N GLY A 104 12.07 8.06 2.23
CA GLY A 104 13.46 8.34 1.83
C GLY A 104 14.44 8.44 2.99
N THR A 105 15.72 8.64 2.66
CA THR A 105 16.79 8.88 3.65
C THR A 105 16.77 10.31 4.20
N ASP A 106 16.11 11.24 3.50
CA ASP A 106 16.06 12.64 3.89
C ASP A 106 15.36 12.84 5.25
N PRO A 107 15.89 13.71 6.15
CA PRO A 107 15.27 13.99 7.44
C PRO A 107 13.86 14.58 7.35
N THR A 108 13.51 15.22 6.24
CA THR A 108 12.18 15.80 5.98
C THR A 108 11.16 14.76 5.49
N CYS A 109 11.59 13.55 5.15
CA CYS A 109 10.66 12.47 4.82
C CYS A 109 9.85 12.06 6.05
N ALA A 110 8.54 11.90 5.87
CA ALA A 110 7.68 11.40 6.94
C ALA A 110 7.96 9.94 7.30
N ILE A 111 8.42 9.14 6.33
CA ILE A 111 8.85 7.76 6.53
C ILE A 111 10.35 7.71 6.23
N ARG A 112 11.14 7.75 7.30
CA ARG A 112 12.59 7.88 7.22
C ARG A 112 13.26 6.51 7.11
N ARG A 113 14.28 6.44 6.27
CA ARG A 113 15.11 5.25 6.01
C ARG A 113 16.60 5.60 6.03
N PRO A 114 17.14 6.21 7.10
CA PRO A 114 18.48 6.81 7.10
C PRO A 114 19.61 5.81 6.80
N ASP A 115 19.47 4.56 7.25
CA ASP A 115 20.50 3.51 7.12
C ASP A 115 20.26 2.56 5.94
N ASP A 116 19.37 2.91 5.02
CA ASP A 116 19.02 2.05 3.88
C ASP A 116 19.83 2.43 2.63
N PRO A 117 20.86 1.65 2.24
CA PRO A 117 21.68 1.96 1.08
C PRO A 117 20.92 1.80 -0.24
N PHE A 118 19.75 1.15 -0.22
CA PHE A 118 18.89 1.00 -1.38
C PHE A 118 17.80 2.09 -1.43
N CYS A 119 17.81 3.03 -0.50
CA CYS A 119 16.87 4.13 -0.45
C CYS A 119 17.55 5.46 -0.80
N GLU A 120 16.90 6.27 -1.63
CA GLU A 120 17.37 7.61 -1.99
C GLU A 120 16.82 8.65 -1.02
N SER A 121 17.39 9.87 -1.05
CA SER A 121 16.95 11.01 -0.21
C SER A 121 15.43 11.20 -0.26
N ARG A 122 14.85 11.30 -1.46
CA ARG A 122 13.40 11.33 -1.69
C ARG A 122 13.02 10.23 -2.69
N HIS A 123 12.86 9.02 -2.18
CA HIS A 123 12.70 7.83 -3.03
C HIS A 123 11.29 7.72 -3.62
N VAL A 124 10.27 7.69 -2.76
CA VAL A 124 8.88 7.51 -3.18
C VAL A 124 8.02 8.61 -2.61
N ARG A 125 7.23 9.22 -3.48
CA ARG A 125 6.18 10.17 -3.14
C ARG A 125 4.87 9.42 -3.02
N LEU A 126 4.20 9.58 -1.88
CA LEU A 126 2.81 9.21 -1.70
C LEU A 126 2.00 10.50 -1.78
N TYR A 127 0.96 10.53 -2.60
CA TYR A 127 0.09 11.69 -2.68
C TYR A 127 -1.35 11.30 -2.92
N ARG A 128 -2.27 12.14 -2.45
CA ARG A 128 -3.69 12.00 -2.70
C ARG A 128 -4.01 12.59 -4.07
N ASN A 129 -4.62 11.79 -4.93
CA ASN A 129 -5.04 12.23 -6.26
C ASN A 129 -6.35 13.03 -6.19
N SER A 130 -6.76 13.64 -7.32
CA SER A 130 -7.99 14.43 -7.41
C SER A 130 -9.27 13.65 -7.14
N LYS A 131 -9.23 12.31 -7.23
CA LYS A 131 -10.35 11.42 -6.89
C LYS A 131 -10.34 10.97 -5.43
N GLY A 132 -9.44 11.51 -4.61
CA GLY A 132 -9.31 11.20 -3.19
C GLY A 132 -8.56 9.91 -2.87
N GLY A 133 -8.10 9.16 -3.88
CA GLY A 133 -7.32 7.93 -3.71
C GLY A 133 -5.82 8.22 -3.54
N TRP A 134 -5.10 7.30 -2.90
CA TRP A 134 -3.65 7.42 -2.73
C TRP A 134 -2.89 6.86 -3.92
N THR A 135 -1.81 7.51 -4.29
CA THR A 135 -0.92 7.10 -5.37
C THR A 135 0.52 7.10 -4.85
N ALA A 136 1.26 6.04 -5.17
CA ALA A 136 2.69 5.99 -4.97
C ALA A 136 3.41 6.20 -6.30
N GLU A 137 4.44 7.02 -6.30
CA GLU A 137 5.24 7.34 -7.48
C GLU A 137 6.71 7.41 -7.10
N HIS A 138 7.59 6.89 -7.97
CA HIS A 138 9.02 7.09 -7.85
C HIS A 138 9.54 7.96 -9.01
N PRO A 139 10.17 9.11 -8.72
CA PRO A 139 10.75 9.96 -9.76
C PRO A 139 12.14 9.42 -10.15
N LYS A 140 12.19 8.48 -11.12
CA LYS A 140 13.44 8.01 -11.76
C LYS A 140 14.53 7.48 -10.79
N THR A 141 14.13 6.86 -9.69
CA THR A 141 15.06 6.23 -8.73
C THR A 141 15.72 4.95 -9.27
N ALA A 142 16.97 4.70 -8.89
CA ALA A 142 17.78 3.57 -9.36
C ALA A 142 17.26 2.22 -8.85
N ASN A 143 16.82 2.16 -7.59
CA ASN A 143 16.28 0.95 -6.97
C ASN A 143 14.78 0.76 -7.24
N GLY A 144 14.04 1.84 -7.49
CA GLY A 144 12.66 1.81 -7.94
C GLY A 144 11.62 1.53 -6.86
N LEU A 145 10.36 1.76 -7.23
CA LEU A 145 9.17 1.32 -6.51
C LEU A 145 8.73 -0.03 -7.04
N TRP A 146 8.39 -0.95 -6.13
CA TRP A 146 7.87 -2.26 -6.51
C TRP A 146 6.50 -2.49 -5.87
N VAL A 147 5.59 -3.11 -6.61
CA VAL A 147 4.22 -3.39 -6.18
C VAL A 147 3.99 -4.88 -6.18
N LYS A 148 3.37 -5.39 -5.11
CA LYS A 148 2.98 -6.79 -5.03
C LYS A 148 1.83 -7.10 -5.98
N VAL A 149 1.94 -8.20 -6.71
CA VAL A 149 0.92 -8.68 -7.63
C VAL A 149 0.87 -10.21 -7.56
N ASP A 150 -0.30 -10.79 -7.76
CA ASP A 150 -0.44 -12.26 -7.80
C ASP A 150 -0.05 -12.82 -9.18
N GLN A 151 -0.26 -12.03 -10.22
CA GLN A 151 0.06 -12.38 -11.60
C GLN A 151 0.35 -11.13 -12.44
N VAL A 152 1.23 -11.27 -13.41
CA VAL A 152 1.59 -10.21 -14.35
C VAL A 152 1.97 -10.77 -15.72
N VAL A 153 1.55 -10.07 -16.77
CA VAL A 153 1.97 -10.33 -18.15
C VAL A 153 3.20 -9.48 -18.43
N ALA A 154 4.29 -10.10 -18.88
CA ALA A 154 5.50 -9.39 -19.29
C ALA A 154 5.33 -8.87 -20.73
N ASP A 155 4.65 -7.73 -20.85
CA ASP A 155 4.36 -7.04 -22.11
C ASP A 155 5.42 -5.99 -22.49
N ALA A 156 6.20 -5.51 -21.52
CA ALA A 156 7.27 -4.55 -21.72
C ALA A 156 8.56 -5.19 -22.28
N LYS A 157 9.24 -4.48 -23.17
CA LYS A 157 10.55 -4.85 -23.75
C LYS A 157 11.62 -5.16 -22.68
N ILE A 158 11.54 -4.47 -21.55
CA ILE A 158 12.33 -4.78 -20.36
C ILE A 158 11.35 -4.89 -19.20
N PHE A 159 11.22 -6.10 -18.66
CA PHE A 159 10.34 -6.41 -17.56
C PHE A 159 11.17 -6.78 -16.32
N GLN A 160 10.94 -6.10 -15.20
CA GLN A 160 11.66 -6.36 -13.95
C GLN A 160 10.67 -6.78 -12.86
N PHE A 161 10.97 -7.91 -12.25
CA PHE A 161 10.15 -8.46 -11.19
C PHE A 161 11.02 -9.08 -10.09
N GLN A 162 10.44 -9.28 -8.92
CA GLN A 162 11.06 -9.93 -7.78
C GLN A 162 10.14 -11.07 -7.35
N ILE A 163 10.70 -12.26 -7.16
CA ILE A 163 10.00 -13.38 -6.51
C ILE A 163 10.88 -13.81 -5.35
N GLY A 164 10.29 -13.93 -4.17
CA GLY A 164 11.14 -14.18 -3.01
C GLY A 164 11.94 -12.92 -2.65
N GLU A 165 13.25 -13.12 -2.53
CA GLU A 165 14.25 -12.07 -2.33
C GLU A 165 15.10 -11.81 -3.58
N GLN A 166 14.84 -12.56 -4.67
CA GLN A 166 15.61 -12.48 -5.90
C GLN A 166 14.93 -11.58 -6.92
N ARG A 167 15.73 -10.71 -7.54
CA ARG A 167 15.29 -9.81 -8.62
C ARG A 167 15.68 -10.37 -9.97
N PHE A 168 14.73 -10.36 -10.88
CA PHE A 168 14.86 -10.86 -12.24
C PHE A 168 14.62 -9.73 -13.24
N ARG A 169 15.26 -9.85 -14.40
CA ARG A 169 15.04 -8.99 -15.55
C ARG A 169 14.82 -9.87 -16.76
N LEU A 170 13.62 -9.79 -17.34
CA LEU A 170 13.30 -10.41 -18.61
C LEU A 170 13.49 -9.39 -19.74
N ARG A 171 14.10 -9.83 -20.83
CA ARG A 171 14.22 -9.08 -22.08
C ARG A 171 13.54 -9.91 -23.16
N THR A 172 12.54 -9.32 -23.81
CA THR A 172 11.75 -9.93 -24.88
C THR A 172 12.06 -9.31 -26.23
#